data_AF-A0A2P5AMA8-F1
#
_entry.id   AF-A0A2P5AMA8-F1
#
_cell.length_a   1.000
_cell.length_b   1.000
_cell.length_c   1.000
_cell.angle_alpha   90.00
_cell.angle_beta   90.00
_cell.angle_gamma   90.00
#
_symmetry.space_group_name_H-M   'P 1'
#
loop_
_entity.id
_entity.type
_entity.pdbx_description
1 polymer ?
#
loop_
_entity_poly.entity_id
_entity_poly.type
_entity_poly.pdbx_seq_one_letter_code
_entity_poly.pdbx_strand_id
1 'polypeptide(L)'
;MLVLPLGRINAANIACEQVTNWLIPCISYGVLGGTVAPECCQGLKELIAAKHTQDDRRRVSCHCIQEGAARIPGINYDRINDLPGLCSTSCP
;
A
#
# COMPACT_ATOMS: atom_id res chain seq x y z
N MET A 1 -1.57 -6.31 -39.49
CA MET A 1 -2.74 -5.73 -38.79
C MET A 1 -2.27 -5.32 -37.40
N LEU A 2 -2.32 -4.02 -37.12
CA LEU A 2 -1.90 -3.42 -35.85
C LEU A 2 -2.98 -3.66 -34.78
N VAL A 3 -2.58 -4.18 -33.62
CA VAL A 3 -3.26 -3.92 -32.35
C VAL A 3 -2.21 -3.55 -31.30
N LEU A 4 -1.82 -2.27 -31.30
CA LEU A 4 -1.25 -1.65 -30.11
C LEU A 4 -2.39 -1.59 -29.08
N PRO A 5 -2.29 -2.24 -27.90
CA PRO A 5 -3.21 -1.92 -26.85
C PRO A 5 -2.90 -0.47 -26.48
N LEU A 6 -3.90 0.39 -26.65
CA LEU A 6 -3.90 1.76 -26.20
C LEU A 6 -3.35 1.77 -24.77
N GLY A 7 -2.08 2.16 -24.63
CA GLY A 7 -1.52 2.56 -23.36
C GLY A 7 -2.48 3.60 -22.82
N ARG A 8 -3.22 3.22 -21.78
CA ARG A 8 -4.21 4.11 -21.17
C ARG A 8 -3.44 5.36 -20.76
N ILE A 9 -3.88 6.49 -21.29
CA ILE A 9 -3.40 7.81 -20.98
C ILE A 9 -3.18 7.90 -19.46
N ASN A 10 -1.96 8.22 -19.06
CA ASN A 10 -1.52 8.43 -17.70
C ASN A 10 -2.38 9.49 -16.99
N ALA A 11 -3.55 9.12 -16.45
CA ALA A 11 -3.87 9.55 -15.11
C ALA A 11 -2.80 8.88 -14.24
N ALA A 12 -2.06 9.60 -13.40
CA ALA A 12 -1.09 8.99 -12.47
C ALA A 12 -1.78 7.80 -11.77
N ASN A 13 -1.54 6.59 -12.27
CA ASN A 13 -2.17 5.39 -11.76
C ASN A 13 -1.24 4.92 -10.66
N ILE A 14 -1.83 4.53 -9.54
CA ILE A 14 -1.02 4.00 -8.45
C ILE A 14 -0.55 2.63 -8.95
N ALA A 15 0.74 2.49 -9.26
CA ALA A 15 1.34 1.22 -9.59
C ALA A 15 1.57 0.40 -8.30
N CYS A 16 1.49 -0.93 -8.38
CA CYS A 16 1.80 -1.78 -7.21
C CYS A 16 3.23 -1.61 -6.71
N GLU A 17 4.18 -1.27 -7.58
CA GLU A 17 5.54 -0.90 -7.18
C GLU A 17 5.53 0.32 -6.26
N GLN A 18 4.76 1.37 -6.58
CA GLN A 18 4.65 2.55 -5.74
C GLN A 18 4.01 2.24 -4.38
N VAL A 19 2.96 1.42 -4.36
CA VAL A 19 2.34 0.94 -3.10
C VAL A 19 3.36 0.18 -2.26
N THR A 20 4.15 -0.68 -2.90
CA THR A 20 5.20 -1.46 -2.22
C THR A 20 6.24 -0.53 -1.63
N ASN A 21 6.72 0.45 -2.39
CA ASN A 21 7.73 1.42 -1.94
C ASN A 21 7.27 2.21 -0.71
N TRP A 22 5.99 2.59 -0.65
CA TRP A 22 5.43 3.23 0.55
C TRP A 22 5.36 2.30 1.77
N LEU A 23 5.17 1.00 1.57
CA LEU A 23 4.93 0.04 2.65
C LEU A 23 6.16 -0.78 3.07
N ILE A 24 7.27 -0.72 2.31
CA ILE A 24 8.54 -1.36 2.69
C ILE A 24 8.95 -1.04 4.14
N PRO A 25 8.87 0.22 4.62
CA PRO A 25 9.26 0.54 6.00
C PRO A 25 8.39 -0.12 7.07
N CYS A 26 7.20 -0.63 6.71
CA CYS A 26 6.27 -1.30 7.64
C CYS A 26 6.57 -2.78 7.85
N ILE A 27 7.40 -3.39 6.98
CA ILE A 27 7.63 -4.84 6.97
C ILE A 27 8.20 -5.34 8.30
N SER A 28 9.19 -4.65 8.85
CA SER A 28 9.82 -5.03 10.13
C SER A 28 8.81 -5.11 11.27
N TYR A 29 7.89 -4.14 11.35
CA TYR A 29 6.82 -4.16 12.36
C TYR A 29 5.81 -5.30 12.10
N GLY A 30 5.41 -5.50 10.84
CA GLY A 30 4.53 -6.59 10.46
C GLY A 30 5.05 -7.97 10.86
N VAL A 31 6.36 -8.20 10.69
CA VAL A 31 7.00 -9.50 10.97
C VAL A 31 7.43 -9.63 12.44
N LEU A 32 8.14 -8.63 12.98
CA LEU A 32 8.80 -8.70 14.28
C LEU A 32 8.02 -7.99 15.41
N GLY A 33 7.10 -7.09 15.07
CA GLY A 33 6.43 -6.22 16.04
C GLY A 33 7.34 -5.09 16.53
N GLY A 34 7.06 -4.59 17.74
CA GLY A 34 7.83 -3.50 18.36
C GLY A 34 7.31 -2.12 17.99
N THR A 35 8.21 -1.16 17.82
CA THR A 35 7.85 0.23 17.50
C THR A 35 7.66 0.39 15.99
N VAL A 36 6.58 1.06 15.59
CA VAL A 36 6.36 1.42 14.17
C VAL A 36 7.37 2.50 13.76
N ALA A 37 8.12 2.25 12.69
CA ALA A 37 9.04 3.23 12.14
C ALA A 37 8.28 4.49 11.66
N PRO A 38 8.78 5.72 11.91
CA PRO A 38 8.13 6.94 11.42
C PRO A 38 7.89 6.93 9.90
N GLU A 39 8.81 6.34 9.15
CA GLU A 39 8.75 6.19 7.69
C GLU A 39 7.60 5.28 7.25
N CYS A 40 7.24 4.28 8.06
CA CYS A 40 6.06 3.44 7.80
C CYS A 40 4.79 4.29 7.85
N CYS A 41 4.65 5.13 8.89
CA CYS A 41 3.49 6.00 9.00
C CYS A 41 3.47 7.09 7.92
N GLN A 42 4.64 7.58 7.48
CA GLN A 42 4.70 8.49 6.33
C GLN A 42 4.22 7.81 5.05
N GLY A 43 4.73 6.61 4.75
CA GLY A 43 4.31 5.85 3.59
C GLY A 43 2.82 5.50 3.60
N LEU A 44 2.26 5.16 4.76
CA LEU A 44 0.83 4.91 4.91
C LEU A 44 0.01 6.16 4.60
N LYS A 45 0.45 7.36 5.01
CA LYS A 45 -0.21 8.63 4.69
C LYS A 45 -0.18 8.93 3.19
N GLU A 46 0.96 8.73 2.52
CA GLU A 46 1.07 8.89 1.07
C GLU A 46 0.13 7.94 0.31
N LEU A 47 0.09 6.67 0.72
CA LEU A 47 -0.81 5.67 0.14
C LEU A 47 -2.28 6.06 0.30
N ILE A 48 -2.65 6.52 1.50
CA ILE A 48 -4.02 6.96 1.81
C ILE A 48 -4.39 8.19 0.96
N ALA A 49 -3.54 9.22 0.91
CA ALA A 49 -3.76 10.41 0.10
C ALA A 49 -3.91 10.06 -1.39
N ALA A 50 -3.09 9.14 -1.90
CA ALA A 50 -3.14 8.70 -3.28
C ALA A 50 -4.46 7.98 -3.59
N LYS A 51 -4.93 7.07 -2.73
CA LYS A 51 -6.15 6.28 -3.01
C LYS A 51 -7.45 7.07 -2.93
N HIS A 52 -7.51 8.16 -2.17
CA HIS A 52 -8.75 8.94 -1.96
C HIS A 52 -9.26 9.67 -3.20
N THR A 53 -8.47 9.71 -4.25
CA THR A 53 -8.77 10.49 -5.45
C THR A 53 -9.76 9.81 -6.39
N GLN A 54 -9.83 8.47 -6.43
CA GLN A 54 -10.74 7.69 -7.30
C GLN A 54 -10.99 6.28 -6.75
N ASP A 55 -12.21 5.74 -6.92
CA ASP A 55 -12.56 4.37 -6.49
C ASP A 55 -11.68 3.29 -7.14
N ASP A 56 -11.30 3.48 -8.40
CA ASP A 56 -10.40 2.57 -9.13
C ASP A 56 -9.01 2.51 -8.45
N ARG A 57 -8.49 3.66 -8.02
CA ARG A 57 -7.23 3.75 -7.29
C ARG A 57 -7.29 3.00 -5.97
N ARG A 58 -8.39 3.10 -5.22
CA ARG A 58 -8.60 2.31 -4.01
C ARG A 58 -8.53 0.81 -4.30
N ARG A 59 -9.25 0.33 -5.32
CA ARG A 59 -9.27 -1.10 -5.68
C ARG A 59 -7.89 -1.61 -6.05
N VAL A 60 -7.17 -0.87 -6.90
CA VAL A 60 -5.79 -1.21 -7.28
C VAL A 60 -4.87 -1.23 -6.06
N SER A 61 -4.90 -0.19 -5.23
CA SER A 61 -4.09 -0.15 -4.00
C SER A 61 -4.37 -1.34 -3.08
N CYS A 62 -5.65 -1.65 -2.80
CA CYS A 62 -6.02 -2.80 -1.97
C CYS A 62 -5.48 -4.11 -2.53
N HIS A 63 -5.61 -4.33 -3.85
CA HIS A 63 -5.06 -5.52 -4.51
C HIS A 63 -3.54 -5.59 -4.36
N CYS A 64 -2.82 -4.49 -4.60
CA CYS A 64 -1.36 -4.44 -4.45
C CYS A 64 -0.90 -4.72 -3.01
N ILE A 65 -1.62 -4.21 -2.00
CA ILE A 65 -1.32 -4.47 -0.59
C ILE A 65 -1.46 -5.96 -0.27
N GLN A 66 -2.55 -6.58 -0.74
CA GLN A 66 -2.81 -8.01 -0.51
C GLN A 66 -1.72 -8.88 -1.15
N GLU A 67 -1.40 -8.62 -2.42
CA GLU A 67 -0.32 -9.30 -3.15
C GLU A 67 1.04 -9.12 -2.49
N GLY A 68 1.36 -7.90 -2.05
CA GLY A 68 2.62 -7.61 -1.36
C GLY A 68 2.72 -8.32 -0.02
N ALA A 69 1.67 -8.26 0.80
CA ALA A 69 1.65 -8.91 2.10
C ALA A 69 1.74 -10.43 2.00
N ALA A 70 1.09 -11.04 1.01
CA ALA A 70 1.15 -12.49 0.76
C ALA A 70 2.57 -13.00 0.43
N ARG A 71 3.47 -12.10 -0.01
CA ARG A 71 4.87 -12.43 -0.36
C ARG A 71 5.84 -12.29 0.82
N ILE A 72 5.37 -11.88 2.00
CA ILE A 72 6.22 -11.65 3.18
C ILE A 72 6.04 -12.82 4.16
N PRO A 73 7.02 -13.73 4.27
CA PRO A 73 6.96 -14.81 5.25
C PRO A 73 6.92 -14.27 6.67
N GLY A 74 6.04 -14.85 7.51
CA GLY A 74 5.94 -14.49 8.92
C GLY A 74 5.26 -13.15 9.20
N ILE A 75 4.62 -12.52 8.20
CA ILE A 75 3.83 -11.32 8.44
C ILE A 75 2.64 -11.62 9.36
N ASN A 76 2.45 -10.80 10.38
CA ASN A 76 1.30 -10.87 11.27
C ASN A 76 0.24 -9.87 10.80
N TYR A 77 -0.87 -10.38 10.27
CA TYR A 77 -1.95 -9.55 9.73
C TYR A 77 -2.67 -8.72 10.80
N ASP A 78 -2.76 -9.19 12.04
CA ASP A 78 -3.36 -8.43 13.14
C ASP A 78 -2.55 -7.15 13.43
N ARG A 79 -1.21 -7.26 13.48
CA ARG A 79 -0.34 -6.08 13.60
C ARG A 79 -0.49 -5.13 12.43
N ILE A 80 -0.58 -5.65 11.20
CA ILE A 80 -0.80 -4.80 10.02
C ILE A 80 -2.14 -4.05 10.13
N ASN A 81 -3.18 -4.68 10.68
CA ASN A 81 -4.48 -4.04 10.90
C ASN A 81 -4.45 -2.96 11.98
N ASP A 82 -3.47 -2.97 12.90
CA ASP A 82 -3.28 -1.93 13.91
C ASP A 82 -2.60 -0.66 13.36
N LEU A 83 -1.86 -0.77 12.24
CA LEU A 83 -1.08 0.34 11.67
C LEU A 83 -1.88 1.63 11.44
N PRO A 84 -3.13 1.59 10.89
CA PRO A 84 -3.89 2.82 10.72
C PRO A 84 -4.10 3.58 12.04
N GLY A 85 -4.47 2.87 13.12
CA GLY A 85 -4.65 3.45 14.44
C GLY A 85 -3.33 3.97 15.03
N LEU A 86 -2.25 3.20 14.92
CA LEU A 86 -0.93 3.59 15.43
C LEU A 86 -0.33 4.80 14.69
N CYS A 87 -0.66 4.96 13.41
CA CYS A 87 -0.18 6.07 12.58
C CYS A 87 -1.13 7.27 12.52
N SER A 88 -2.23 7.26 13.30
CA SER A 88 -3.27 8.29 13.28
C SER A 88 -3.84 8.53 11.86
N THR A 89 -4.11 7.44 11.15
CA THR A 89 -4.70 7.45 9.80
C THR A 89 -5.95 6.58 9.73
N SER A 90 -6.77 6.76 8.70
CA SER A 90 -7.95 5.93 8.48
C SER A 90 -7.84 5.16 7.15
N CYS A 91 -7.98 3.85 7.22
CA CYS A 91 -8.15 3.01 6.04
C CYS A 91 -9.61 2.56 5.96
N PRO A 92 -10.42 3.06 5.02
CA PRO A 92 -11.78 2.56 4.79
C PRO A 92 -11.82 1.19 4.11
#